data_AF-A0A843WAR8-F1
#
_entry.id   AF-A0A843WAR8-F1
#
_cell.length_a   1.000
_cell.length_b   1.000
_cell.length_c   1.000
_cell.angle_alpha   90.00
_cell.angle_beta   90.00
_cell.angle_gamma   90.00
#
_symmetry.space_group_name_H-M   'P 1'
#
loop_
_entity.id
_entity.type
_entity.pdbx_description
1 polymer ?
#
loop_
_entity_poly.entity_id
_entity_poly.type
_entity_poly.pdbx_seq_one_letter_code
_entity_poly.pdbx_strand_id
1 'polypeptide(L)'
;MGGVTSSVAARFAFFPPSPPSYQLVTDELTELTTLSRFPHRENVEVLRLPTRRGHQIVAVYVRHPMATSTLLYSHGNAADLGQMYELFIELSIHLRVNLLGYDYSGYGQSSGKPSEQNTYADIEAAYKCLQENFGAKEEDIILYGQSLGSGPTLDLATRLPNLKAVVLHSPILSGLRVMYPVKRTYWFDIYKNIDKIQLVNCPVLVIH
;
A
#
# COMPACT_ATOMS: atom_id res chain seq x y z
N MET A 1 -11.18 -24.38 -6.83
CA MET A 1 -10.97 -24.76 -5.40
C MET A 1 -9.73 -24.06 -4.82
N GLY A 2 -9.67 -22.72 -4.81
CA GLY A 2 -8.46 -21.98 -4.39
C GLY A 2 -8.60 -21.13 -3.11
N GLY A 3 -9.78 -21.12 -2.47
CA GLY A 3 -10.09 -20.16 -1.40
C GLY A 3 -9.78 -20.62 0.03
N VAL A 4 -9.63 -21.93 0.28
CA VAL A 4 -9.57 -22.45 1.65
C VAL A 4 -8.12 -22.56 2.16
N THR A 5 -7.17 -22.96 1.31
CA THR A 5 -5.77 -23.16 1.69
C THR A 5 -4.99 -21.86 1.85
N SER A 6 -5.36 -20.77 1.16
CA SER A 6 -4.71 -19.46 1.34
C SER A 6 -5.03 -18.80 2.69
N SER A 7 -6.13 -19.20 3.35
CA SER A 7 -6.58 -18.56 4.59
C SER A 7 -5.65 -18.84 5.79
N VAL A 8 -5.06 -20.04 5.86
CA VAL A 8 -4.14 -20.41 6.95
C VAL A 8 -2.77 -19.77 6.71
N ALA A 9 -2.26 -19.80 5.47
CA ALA A 9 -1.01 -19.14 5.12
C ALA A 9 -1.08 -17.62 5.34
N ALA A 10 -2.22 -16.98 5.02
CA ALA A 10 -2.44 -15.57 5.30
C ALA A 10 -2.34 -15.25 6.80
N ARG A 11 -2.90 -16.10 7.68
CA ARG A 11 -2.82 -15.90 9.14
C ARG A 11 -1.39 -15.87 9.69
N PHE A 12 -0.43 -16.49 9.02
CA PHE A 12 0.98 -16.46 9.40
C PHE A 12 1.82 -15.44 8.63
N ALA A 13 1.25 -14.78 7.62
CA ALA A 13 1.95 -13.83 6.77
C ALA A 13 1.71 -12.37 7.17
N PHE A 14 0.58 -12.06 7.81
CA PHE A 14 0.19 -10.70 8.15
C PHE A 14 0.20 -10.48 9.67
N PHE A 15 0.98 -9.51 10.12
CA PHE A 15 1.12 -9.14 11.52
C PHE A 15 0.75 -7.66 11.72
N PRO A 16 -0.52 -7.26 11.56
CA PRO A 16 -0.93 -5.89 11.83
C PRO A 16 -0.63 -5.50 13.29
N PRO A 17 -0.22 -4.25 13.58
CA PRO A 17 -0.06 -3.77 14.95
C PRO A 17 -1.34 -3.99 15.77
N SER A 18 -1.19 -4.54 16.98
CA SER A 18 -2.30 -4.77 17.91
C SER A 18 -1.88 -4.36 19.33
N PRO A 19 -2.41 -3.27 19.89
CA PRO A 19 -3.39 -2.36 19.28
C PRO A 19 -2.83 -1.55 18.09
N PRO A 20 -3.68 -1.00 17.20
CA PRO A 20 -3.27 -0.02 16.19
C PRO A 20 -2.49 1.15 16.80
N SER A 21 -1.50 1.67 16.08
CA SER A 21 -0.65 2.76 16.57
C SER A 21 -1.35 4.12 16.61
N TYR A 22 -2.50 4.23 15.94
CA TYR A 22 -3.33 5.43 15.83
C TYR A 22 -4.84 5.12 15.89
N GLN A 23 -5.63 6.15 16.16
CA GLN A 23 -7.09 6.16 16.00
C GLN A 23 -7.49 7.25 15.02
N LEU A 24 -8.66 7.12 14.39
CA LEU A 24 -9.22 8.19 13.57
C LEU A 24 -10.06 9.12 14.44
N VAL A 25 -9.77 10.41 14.33
CA VAL A 25 -10.53 11.48 15.00
C VAL A 25 -11.14 12.34 13.91
N THR A 26 -12.46 12.39 13.87
CA THR A 26 -13.20 13.27 12.98
C THR A 26 -13.76 14.42 13.80
N ASP A 27 -13.43 15.63 13.42
CA ASP A 27 -13.98 16.84 14.03
C ASP A 27 -15.41 17.05 13.52
N GLU A 28 -16.38 17.15 14.43
CA GLU A 28 -17.81 17.22 14.08
C GLU A 28 -18.20 18.54 13.41
N LEU A 29 -17.42 19.61 13.59
CA LEU A 29 -17.73 20.94 13.04
C LEU A 29 -17.14 21.13 11.64
N THR A 30 -15.95 20.57 11.42
CA THR A 30 -15.19 20.74 10.18
C THR A 30 -15.26 19.52 9.26
N GLU A 31 -15.78 18.40 9.76
CA GLU A 31 -15.75 17.06 9.12
C GLU A 31 -14.33 16.56 8.79
N LEU A 32 -13.30 17.24 9.30
CA LEU A 32 -11.90 16.90 9.06
C LEU A 32 -11.53 15.65 9.85
N THR A 33 -10.99 14.67 9.14
CA THR A 33 -10.48 13.45 9.74
C THR A 33 -8.95 13.53 9.91
N THR A 34 -8.48 13.18 11.09
CA THR A 34 -7.05 13.18 11.46
C THR A 34 -6.68 11.88 12.17
N LEU A 35 -5.38 11.63 12.31
CA LEU A 35 -4.85 10.54 13.11
C LEU A 35 -4.60 11.06 14.53
N SER A 36 -5.11 10.39 15.57
CA SER A 36 -5.17 10.85 16.97
C SER A 36 -3.85 11.29 17.63
N ARG A 37 -2.70 10.95 17.04
CA ARG A 37 -1.35 11.25 17.55
C ARG A 37 -0.62 12.34 16.78
N PHE A 38 -1.22 12.85 15.71
CA PHE A 38 -0.58 13.78 14.80
C PHE A 38 -1.41 15.07 14.71
N PRO A 39 -0.75 16.24 14.74
CA PRO A 39 -1.47 17.50 14.54
C PRO A 39 -2.04 17.56 13.12
N HIS A 40 -3.13 18.29 12.96
CA HIS A 40 -3.64 18.61 11.63
C HIS A 40 -2.57 19.36 10.82
N ARG A 41 -2.44 19.00 9.55
CA ARG A 41 -1.58 19.67 8.57
C ARG A 41 -2.44 19.96 7.33
N GLU A 42 -2.42 21.20 6.85
CA GLU A 42 -3.26 21.63 5.72
C GLU A 42 -2.96 20.85 4.43
N ASN A 43 -1.73 20.39 4.25
CA ASN A 43 -1.31 19.63 3.09
C ASN A 43 -1.50 18.11 3.24
N VAL A 44 -2.18 17.65 4.30
CA VAL A 44 -2.40 16.24 4.58
C VAL A 44 -3.89 15.94 4.66
N GLU A 45 -4.34 14.96 3.87
CA GLU A 45 -5.73 14.51 3.84
C GLU A 45 -5.81 13.05 4.30
N VAL A 46 -6.67 12.74 5.28
CA VAL A 46 -6.93 11.36 5.74
C VAL A 46 -8.27 10.89 5.18
N LEU A 47 -8.26 9.75 4.51
CA LEU A 47 -9.39 9.25 3.72
C LEU A 47 -9.81 7.86 4.18
N ARG A 48 -11.10 7.56 4.01
CA ARG A 48 -11.63 6.19 4.04
C ARG A 48 -12.00 5.78 2.62
N LEU A 49 -11.41 4.71 2.13
CA LEU A 49 -11.58 4.23 0.75
C LEU A 49 -12.34 2.90 0.73
N PRO A 50 -13.48 2.83 0.00
CA PRO A 50 -14.18 1.57 -0.19
C PRO A 50 -13.41 0.68 -1.16
N THR A 51 -13.25 -0.59 -0.82
CA THR A 51 -12.60 -1.58 -1.68
C THR A 51 -13.64 -2.40 -2.44
N ARG A 52 -13.27 -2.93 -3.61
CA ARG A 52 -14.16 -3.83 -4.40
C ARG A 52 -14.57 -5.11 -3.66
N ARG A 53 -13.92 -5.42 -2.53
CA ARG A 53 -14.22 -6.57 -1.67
C ARG A 53 -15.11 -6.21 -0.47
N GLY A 54 -15.63 -4.98 -0.41
CA GLY A 54 -16.58 -4.54 0.62
C GLY A 54 -15.93 -4.12 1.93
N HIS A 55 -14.62 -3.89 1.96
CA HIS A 55 -13.94 -3.32 3.12
C HIS A 55 -13.76 -1.82 2.97
N GLN A 56 -13.39 -1.17 4.07
CA GLN A 56 -13.06 0.24 4.15
C GLN A 56 -11.62 0.33 4.66
N ILE A 57 -10.72 0.83 3.82
CA ILE A 57 -9.32 1.06 4.20
C ILE A 57 -9.07 2.53 4.51
N VAL A 58 -8.07 2.80 5.33
CA VAL A 58 -7.62 4.15 5.63
C VAL A 58 -6.46 4.50 4.71
N ALA A 59 -6.43 5.75 4.22
CA ALA A 59 -5.32 6.29 3.45
C ALA A 59 -4.94 7.69 3.95
N VAL A 60 -3.67 8.03 3.76
CA VAL A 60 -3.11 9.37 4.02
C VAL A 60 -2.53 9.88 2.71
N TYR A 61 -3.02 11.03 2.26
CA TYR A 61 -2.48 11.78 1.15
C TYR A 61 -1.66 12.97 1.68
N VAL A 62 -0.44 13.11 1.22
CA VAL A 62 0.44 14.25 1.49
C VAL A 62 0.65 14.99 0.18
N ARG A 63 0.19 16.24 0.13
CA ARG A 63 0.33 17.12 -1.02
C ARG A 63 1.65 17.87 -0.94
N HIS A 64 2.36 17.92 -2.06
CA HIS A 64 3.52 18.80 -2.25
C HIS A 64 3.22 19.81 -3.37
N PRO A 65 3.24 21.13 -3.11
CA PRO A 65 2.72 22.14 -4.05
C PRO A 65 3.32 22.13 -5.47
N MET A 66 4.59 21.73 -5.61
CA MET A 66 5.31 21.69 -6.89
C MET A 66 5.52 20.27 -7.43
N ALA A 67 4.81 19.28 -6.88
CA ALA A 67 4.97 17.90 -7.33
C ALA A 67 4.42 17.70 -8.74
N THR A 68 5.24 17.07 -9.58
CA THR A 68 4.87 16.58 -10.91
C THR A 68 4.67 15.07 -10.91
N SER A 69 4.78 14.41 -9.76
CA SER A 69 4.65 12.97 -9.63
C SER A 69 4.05 12.62 -8.28
N THR A 70 3.40 11.46 -8.24
CA THR A 70 2.71 10.96 -7.05
C THR A 70 3.23 9.58 -6.71
N LEU A 71 3.69 9.40 -5.48
CA LEU A 71 4.16 8.13 -4.94
C LEU A 71 2.99 7.39 -4.28
N LEU A 72 2.65 6.20 -4.77
CA LEU A 72 1.70 5.29 -4.12
C LEU A 72 2.48 4.27 -3.29
N TYR A 73 2.39 4.39 -1.96
CA TYR A 73 3.22 3.63 -1.02
C TYR A 73 2.47 2.46 -0.37
N SER A 74 2.90 1.24 -0.67
CA SER A 74 2.49 0.00 -0.01
C SER A 74 3.49 -0.34 1.10
N HIS A 75 3.07 -0.16 2.36
CA HIS A 75 3.97 -0.31 3.51
C HIS A 75 4.34 -1.76 3.83
N GLY A 76 5.39 -1.93 4.63
CA GLY A 76 5.86 -3.22 5.10
C GLY A 76 4.86 -3.91 6.05
N ASN A 77 5.14 -5.17 6.35
CA ASN A 77 4.42 -5.87 7.40
C ASN A 77 4.71 -5.26 8.78
N ALA A 78 3.88 -5.55 9.78
CA ALA A 78 4.06 -5.04 11.16
C ALA A 78 4.20 -3.51 11.27
N ALA A 79 3.66 -2.79 10.29
CA ALA A 79 3.52 -1.34 10.28
C ALA A 79 2.05 -0.98 10.02
N ASP A 80 1.64 0.20 10.46
CA ASP A 80 0.39 0.86 10.04
C ASP A 80 0.66 2.34 9.72
N LEU A 81 -0.35 3.04 9.19
CA LEU A 81 -0.23 4.45 8.81
C LEU A 81 0.27 5.37 9.92
N GLY A 82 -0.05 5.08 11.19
CA GLY A 82 0.43 5.89 12.30
C GLY A 82 1.95 5.78 12.47
N GLN A 83 2.53 4.60 12.25
CA GLN A 83 3.99 4.42 12.29
C GLN A 83 4.68 4.98 11.03
N MET A 84 3.97 5.02 9.90
CA MET A 84 4.49 5.49 8.61
C MET A 84 4.34 7.00 8.42
N TYR A 85 3.53 7.67 9.23
CA TYR A 85 3.10 9.05 9.01
C TYR A 85 4.27 10.03 8.80
N GLU A 86 5.21 10.11 9.75
CA GLU A 86 6.34 11.04 9.63
C GLU A 86 7.25 10.69 8.45
N LEU A 87 7.45 9.39 8.16
CA LEU A 87 8.21 8.98 6.97
C LEU A 87 7.56 9.49 5.69
N PHE A 88 6.23 9.46 5.59
CA PHE A 88 5.52 9.96 4.41
C PHE A 88 5.66 11.46 4.23
N ILE A 89 5.64 12.23 5.32
CA ILE A 89 5.92 13.66 5.28
C ILE A 89 7.34 13.92 4.76
N GLU A 90 8.33 13.27 5.36
CA GLU A 90 9.74 13.45 4.98
C GLU A 90 10.02 13.02 3.53
N LEU A 91 9.45 11.90 3.07
CA LEU A 91 9.56 11.46 1.69
C LEU A 91 8.93 12.47 0.73
N SER A 92 7.74 12.99 1.04
CA SER A 92 7.08 13.98 0.19
C SER A 92 7.90 15.26 0.06
N ILE A 93 8.47 15.75 1.16
CA ILE A 93 9.30 16.96 1.19
C ILE A 93 10.61 16.75 0.43
N HIS A 94 11.35 15.70 0.76
CA HIS A 94 12.69 15.49 0.22
C HIS A 94 12.68 15.08 -1.25
N LEU A 95 11.69 14.29 -1.67
CA LEU A 95 11.55 13.87 -3.07
C LEU A 95 10.71 14.84 -3.90
N ARG A 96 10.04 15.82 -3.26
CA ARG A 96 9.14 16.80 -3.90
C ARG A 96 8.02 16.15 -4.70
N VAL A 97 7.42 15.11 -4.12
CA VAL A 97 6.32 14.33 -4.71
C VAL A 97 5.07 14.43 -3.86
N ASN A 98 3.90 14.31 -4.48
CA ASN A 98 2.71 13.94 -3.73
C ASN A 98 2.88 12.50 -3.25
N LEU A 99 2.27 12.12 -2.14
CA LEU A 99 2.39 10.78 -1.59
C LEU A 99 1.04 10.30 -1.09
N LEU A 100 0.59 9.13 -1.54
CA LEU A 100 -0.52 8.41 -0.95
C LEU A 100 -0.02 7.11 -0.32
N GLY A 101 -0.15 7.00 0.99
CA GLY A 101 0.01 5.74 1.71
C GLY A 101 -1.34 5.23 2.19
N TYR A 102 -1.49 3.92 2.34
CA TYR A 102 -2.74 3.31 2.77
C TYR A 102 -2.48 2.09 3.65
N ASP A 103 -3.38 1.84 4.59
CA ASP A 103 -3.39 0.59 5.36
C ASP A 103 -4.10 -0.51 4.57
N TYR A 104 -3.65 -1.75 4.77
CA TYR A 104 -4.33 -2.93 4.24
C TYR A 104 -5.63 -3.22 5.00
N SER A 105 -6.55 -3.97 4.39
CA SER A 105 -7.70 -4.55 5.08
C SER A 105 -7.26 -5.28 6.36
N GLY A 106 -7.81 -4.89 7.52
CA GLY A 106 -7.44 -5.43 8.84
C GLY A 106 -6.15 -4.88 9.47
N TYR A 107 -5.54 -3.84 8.89
CA TYR A 107 -4.45 -3.06 9.49
C TYR A 107 -4.96 -1.71 10.01
N GLY A 108 -4.31 -1.17 11.05
CA GLY A 108 -4.63 0.14 11.59
C GLY A 108 -6.12 0.28 11.95
N GLN A 109 -6.76 1.31 11.39
CA GLN A 109 -8.21 1.56 11.54
C GLN A 109 -9.04 1.08 10.33
N SER A 110 -8.46 0.23 9.48
CA SER A 110 -9.12 -0.37 8.32
C SER A 110 -9.94 -1.60 8.72
N SER A 111 -11.09 -1.79 8.07
CA SER A 111 -11.98 -2.92 8.35
C SER A 111 -11.52 -4.21 7.65
N GLY A 112 -12.21 -5.31 7.93
CA GLY A 112 -11.95 -6.60 7.28
C GLY A 112 -10.82 -7.40 7.92
N LYS A 113 -10.16 -8.23 7.10
CA LYS A 113 -9.04 -9.09 7.52
C LYS A 113 -7.96 -9.07 6.45
N PRO A 114 -6.68 -9.24 6.82
CA PRO A 114 -5.63 -9.25 5.82
C PRO A 114 -5.62 -10.56 5.03
N SER A 115 -5.49 -10.43 3.71
CA SER A 115 -5.26 -11.54 2.77
C SER A 115 -4.64 -10.99 1.50
N GLU A 116 -3.92 -11.82 0.75
CA GLU A 116 -3.33 -11.43 -0.53
C GLU A 116 -4.36 -10.74 -1.45
N GLN A 117 -5.53 -11.35 -1.64
CA GLN A 117 -6.57 -10.83 -2.50
C GLN A 117 -7.22 -9.55 -1.96
N ASN A 118 -7.20 -9.34 -0.63
CA ASN A 118 -7.62 -8.06 -0.07
C ASN A 118 -6.58 -6.98 -0.36
N THR A 119 -5.28 -7.25 -0.15
CA THR A 119 -4.25 -6.24 -0.45
C THR A 119 -4.25 -5.77 -1.91
N TYR A 120 -4.60 -6.66 -2.85
CA TYR A 120 -4.78 -6.29 -4.26
C TYR A 120 -6.00 -5.38 -4.47
N ALA A 121 -7.11 -5.65 -3.77
CA ALA A 121 -8.28 -4.76 -3.80
C ALA A 121 -8.02 -3.43 -3.07
N ASP A 122 -7.17 -3.44 -2.05
CA ASP A 122 -6.82 -2.27 -1.25
C ASP A 122 -5.96 -1.29 -2.08
N ILE A 123 -4.90 -1.78 -2.75
CA ILE A 123 -4.06 -0.93 -3.62
C ILE A 123 -4.83 -0.40 -4.83
N GLU A 124 -5.77 -1.19 -5.37
CA GLU A 124 -6.65 -0.73 -6.45
C GLU A 124 -7.55 0.42 -6.00
N ALA A 125 -8.07 0.38 -4.77
CA ALA A 125 -8.87 1.47 -4.23
C ALA A 125 -8.03 2.73 -4.02
N ALA A 126 -6.80 2.57 -3.53
CA ALA A 126 -5.84 3.65 -3.35
C ALA A 126 -5.43 4.29 -4.70
N TYR A 127 -5.12 3.47 -5.71
CA TYR A 127 -4.82 3.94 -7.07
C TYR A 127 -6.00 4.67 -7.71
N LYS A 128 -7.21 4.11 -7.59
CA LYS A 128 -8.45 4.73 -8.08
C LYS A 128 -8.67 6.10 -7.44
N CYS A 129 -8.42 6.22 -6.14
CA CYS A 129 -8.49 7.51 -5.42
C CYS A 129 -7.50 8.53 -6.00
N LEU A 130 -6.26 8.14 -6.31
CA LEU A 130 -5.30 9.03 -6.97
C LEU A 130 -5.81 9.59 -8.30
N GLN A 131 -6.45 8.74 -9.10
CA GLN A 131 -6.99 9.16 -10.40
C GLN A 131 -8.23 10.04 -10.24
N GLU A 132 -9.21 9.61 -9.44
CA GLU A 132 -10.53 10.25 -9.38
C GLU A 132 -10.55 11.48 -8.49
N ASN A 133 -9.88 11.44 -7.33
CA ASN A 133 -9.94 12.52 -6.34
C ASN A 133 -8.79 13.52 -6.53
N PHE A 134 -7.62 13.04 -6.98
CA PHE A 134 -6.41 13.86 -7.07
C PHE A 134 -5.96 14.13 -8.52
N GLY A 135 -6.64 13.57 -9.52
CA GLY A 135 -6.36 13.81 -10.93
C GLY A 135 -4.99 13.32 -11.40
N ALA A 136 -4.37 12.39 -10.67
CA ALA A 136 -3.07 11.85 -11.02
C ALA A 136 -3.17 10.99 -12.28
N LYS A 137 -2.32 11.27 -13.26
CA LYS A 137 -2.21 10.47 -14.49
C LYS A 137 -1.30 9.27 -14.23
N GLU A 138 -1.55 8.18 -14.95
CA GLU A 138 -0.76 6.95 -14.81
C GLU A 138 0.74 7.19 -15.05
N GLU A 139 1.07 8.01 -16.05
CA GLU A 139 2.45 8.39 -16.40
C GLU A 139 3.16 9.26 -15.35
N ASP A 140 2.43 9.76 -14.35
CA ASP A 140 2.96 10.55 -13.24
C ASP A 140 3.01 9.76 -11.91
N ILE A 141 2.50 8.53 -11.90
CA ILE A 141 2.43 7.69 -10.69
C ILE A 141 3.67 6.78 -10.60
N ILE A 142 4.30 6.78 -9.43
CA ILE A 142 5.37 5.86 -9.05
C ILE A 142 4.80 4.93 -7.99
N LEU A 143 4.88 3.61 -8.22
CA LEU A 143 4.51 2.63 -7.20
C LEU A 143 5.71 2.33 -6.31
N TYR A 144 5.52 2.33 -4.99
CA TYR A 144 6.55 1.99 -4.02
C TYR A 144 6.06 0.84 -3.14
N GLY A 145 6.80 -0.27 -3.12
CA GLY A 145 6.48 -1.43 -2.29
C GLY A 145 7.63 -1.81 -1.36
N GLN A 146 7.39 -1.77 -0.04
CA GLN A 146 8.35 -2.20 0.97
C GLN A 146 8.03 -3.59 1.48
N SER A 147 8.99 -4.54 1.45
CA SER A 147 8.84 -5.88 2.02
C SER A 147 7.53 -6.55 1.55
N LEU A 148 6.60 -6.85 2.47
CA LEU A 148 5.27 -7.38 2.13
C LEU A 148 4.50 -6.52 1.11
N GLY A 149 4.65 -5.20 1.16
CA GLY A 149 4.03 -4.26 0.23
C GLY A 149 4.46 -4.45 -1.23
N SER A 150 5.62 -5.07 -1.49
CA SER A 150 6.02 -5.43 -2.87
C SER A 150 5.01 -6.32 -3.60
N GLY A 151 4.25 -7.14 -2.85
CA GLY A 151 3.20 -8.00 -3.37
C GLY A 151 2.09 -7.26 -4.12
N PRO A 152 1.30 -6.40 -3.43
CA PRO A 152 0.29 -5.58 -4.08
C PRO A 152 0.87 -4.57 -5.08
N THR A 153 2.04 -3.99 -4.81
CA THR A 153 2.72 -3.07 -5.75
C THR A 153 2.96 -3.75 -7.10
N LEU A 154 3.57 -4.95 -7.12
CA LEU A 154 3.83 -5.64 -8.38
C LEU A 154 2.55 -6.14 -9.04
N ASP A 155 1.56 -6.59 -8.27
CA ASP A 155 0.26 -6.98 -8.81
C ASP A 155 -0.40 -5.85 -9.61
N LEU A 156 -0.41 -4.65 -9.05
CA LEU A 156 -0.94 -3.47 -9.74
C LEU A 156 -0.05 -3.10 -10.94
N ALA A 157 1.27 -3.07 -10.77
CA ALA A 157 2.21 -2.71 -11.83
C ALA A 157 2.06 -3.57 -13.10
N THR A 158 1.77 -4.87 -12.97
CA THR A 158 1.56 -5.76 -14.12
C THR A 158 0.35 -5.38 -15.01
N ARG A 159 -0.53 -4.50 -14.52
CA ARG A 159 -1.78 -4.09 -15.18
C ARG A 159 -1.77 -2.64 -15.65
N LEU A 160 -0.69 -1.90 -15.40
CA LEU A 160 -0.54 -0.48 -15.72
C LEU A 160 0.55 -0.28 -16.79
N PRO A 161 0.18 -0.13 -18.08
CA PRO A 161 1.15 -0.09 -19.17
C PRO A 161 1.98 1.21 -19.25
N ASN A 162 1.47 2.31 -18.70
CA ASN A 162 2.06 3.65 -18.81
C ASN A 162 2.63 4.15 -17.48
N LEU A 163 2.75 3.28 -16.48
CA LEU A 163 3.24 3.63 -15.15
C LEU A 163 4.64 4.28 -15.21
N LYS A 164 4.86 5.36 -14.45
CA LYS A 164 6.15 6.09 -14.47
C LYS A 164 7.34 5.22 -14.07
N ALA A 165 7.22 4.53 -12.95
CA ALA A 165 8.25 3.65 -12.39
C ALA A 165 7.71 2.79 -11.24
N VAL A 166 8.46 1.74 -10.90
CA VAL A 166 8.26 0.94 -9.68
C VAL A 166 9.53 1.00 -8.82
N VAL A 167 9.37 1.23 -7.52
CA VAL A 167 10.42 1.13 -6.51
C VAL A 167 10.10 -0.04 -5.58
N LEU A 168 11.02 -0.98 -5.47
CA LEU A 168 10.92 -2.14 -4.60
C LEU A 168 11.98 -2.07 -3.50
N HIS A 169 11.54 -1.89 -2.25
CA HIS A 169 12.43 -1.79 -1.09
C HIS A 169 12.38 -3.08 -0.27
N SER A 170 13.50 -3.79 -0.23
CA SER A 170 13.69 -5.11 0.36
C SER A 170 12.54 -6.06 -0.01
N PRO A 171 12.22 -6.22 -1.33
CA PRO A 171 11.05 -6.97 -1.76
C PRO A 171 11.16 -8.45 -1.44
N ILE A 172 10.00 -9.10 -1.34
CA ILE A 172 9.93 -10.56 -1.20
C ILE A 172 9.83 -11.20 -2.59
N LEU A 173 10.50 -12.34 -2.77
CA LEU A 173 10.35 -13.16 -3.99
C LEU A 173 8.99 -13.86 -4.03
N SER A 174 8.57 -14.38 -2.87
CA SER A 174 7.24 -14.93 -2.59
C SER A 174 7.09 -15.18 -1.08
N GLY A 175 5.85 -15.39 -0.61
CA GLY A 175 5.58 -15.63 0.81
C GLY A 175 6.31 -16.85 1.37
N LEU A 176 6.33 -17.97 0.65
CA LEU A 176 7.07 -19.16 1.09
C LEU A 176 8.57 -18.94 1.15
N ARG A 177 9.12 -18.15 0.22
CA ARG A 177 10.57 -17.87 0.15
C ARG A 177 11.08 -16.97 1.27
N VAL A 178 10.19 -16.25 1.93
CA VAL A 178 10.51 -15.53 3.18
C VAL A 178 10.73 -16.51 4.33
N MET A 179 9.92 -17.56 4.41
CA MET A 179 9.93 -18.52 5.52
C MET A 179 10.94 -19.65 5.33
N TYR A 180 11.14 -20.08 4.07
CA TYR A 180 11.94 -21.26 3.75
C TYR A 180 12.77 -21.05 2.47
N PRO A 181 13.98 -21.61 2.36
CA PRO A 181 14.84 -21.49 1.18
C PRO A 181 14.37 -22.39 0.03
N VAL A 182 13.15 -22.17 -0.46
CA VAL A 182 12.55 -22.96 -1.56
C VAL A 182 12.96 -22.41 -2.93
N LYS A 183 13.36 -23.31 -3.84
CA LYS A 183 13.79 -22.94 -5.20
C LYS A 183 12.62 -22.89 -6.19
N ARG A 184 11.51 -23.59 -5.92
CA ARG A 184 10.34 -23.70 -6.79
C ARG A 184 9.19 -22.82 -6.31
N THR A 185 8.41 -22.30 -7.26
CA THR A 185 7.17 -21.58 -6.97
C THR A 185 6.01 -22.57 -6.93
N TYR A 186 5.17 -22.49 -5.90
CA TYR A 186 4.03 -23.38 -5.68
C TYR A 186 2.70 -22.66 -5.92
N TRP A 187 1.66 -23.43 -6.29
CA TRP A 187 0.35 -22.85 -6.60
C TRP A 187 -0.35 -22.21 -5.39
N PHE A 188 0.01 -22.62 -4.18
CA PHE A 188 -0.50 -22.09 -2.90
C PHE A 188 0.39 -20.99 -2.31
N ASP A 189 1.48 -20.61 -2.99
CA ASP A 189 2.35 -19.51 -2.58
C ASP A 189 1.66 -18.17 -2.84
N ILE A 190 1.88 -17.22 -1.94
CA ILE A 190 1.32 -15.86 -2.03
C ILE A 190 2.38 -14.89 -2.55
N TYR A 191 1.96 -13.82 -3.21
CA TYR A 191 2.83 -12.76 -3.70
C TYR A 191 4.00 -13.30 -4.53
N LYS A 192 3.69 -14.12 -5.55
CA LYS A 192 4.67 -14.71 -6.48
C LYS A 192 5.35 -13.66 -7.35
N ASN A 193 6.06 -12.73 -6.72
CA ASN A 193 6.68 -11.55 -7.30
C ASN A 193 7.79 -11.93 -8.28
N ILE A 194 8.47 -13.06 -8.02
CA ILE A 194 9.44 -13.65 -8.95
C ILE A 194 8.83 -13.93 -10.33
N ASP A 195 7.54 -14.28 -10.39
CA ASP A 195 6.84 -14.51 -11.65
C ASP A 195 6.26 -13.19 -12.20
N LYS A 196 5.72 -12.33 -11.32
CA LYS A 196 5.07 -11.07 -11.72
C LYS A 196 6.01 -10.01 -12.27
N ILE A 197 7.24 -9.93 -11.77
CA ILE A 197 8.19 -8.87 -12.15
C ILE A 197 8.50 -8.87 -13.65
N GLN A 198 8.41 -10.02 -14.31
CA GLN A 198 8.63 -10.16 -15.75
C GLN A 198 7.55 -9.48 -16.60
N LEU A 199 6.40 -9.14 -16.00
CA LEU A 199 5.27 -8.49 -16.67
C LEU A 199 5.26 -6.97 -16.48
N VAL A 200 6.21 -6.42 -15.71
CA VAL A 200 6.30 -4.97 -15.46
C VAL A 200 7.03 -4.29 -16.61
N ASN A 201 6.37 -3.31 -17.25
CA ASN A 201 6.84 -2.66 -18.48
C ASN A 201 7.41 -1.25 -18.28
N CYS A 202 7.75 -0.88 -17.04
CA CYS A 202 8.31 0.44 -16.71
C CYS A 202 9.66 0.30 -15.98
N PRO A 203 10.41 1.40 -15.80
CA PRO A 203 11.66 1.39 -15.03
C PRO A 203 11.44 0.86 -13.61
N VAL A 204 12.29 -0.07 -13.18
CA VAL A 204 12.26 -0.64 -11.82
C VAL A 204 13.54 -0.33 -11.08
N LEU A 205 13.42 0.22 -9.87
CA LEU A 205 14.50 0.36 -8.90
C LEU A 205 14.32 -0.68 -7.79
N VAL A 206 15.37 -1.45 -7.51
CA VAL A 206 15.39 -2.39 -6.37
C VAL A 206 16.41 -1.93 -5.34
N ILE A 207 15.98 -1.82 -4.09
CA ILE A 207 16.80 -1.46 -2.93
C ILE A 207 16.81 -2.68 -2.00
N HIS A 208 17.99 -3.15 -1.60
CA HIS A 208 18.15 -4.32 -0.71
C HIS A 208 18.48 -3.91 0.72
#